data_AF-A0A4Q4WJC2-F1
#
_entry.id   AF-A0A4Q4WJC2-F1
#
_cell.length_a   1.000
_cell.length_b   1.000
_cell.length_c   1.000
_cell.angle_alpha   90.00
_cell.angle_beta   90.00
_cell.angle_gamma   90.00
#
_symmetry.space_group_name_H-M   'P 1'
#
loop_
_entity.id
_entity.type
_entity.pdbx_description
1 polymer ?
#
loop_
_entity_poly.entity_id
_entity_poly.type
_entity_poly.pdbx_seq_one_letter_code
_entity_poly.pdbx_strand_id
1 'polypeptide(L)'
;MVDRAMAGVRDLVAAHDVTLDQFVRLPNYDVVNATGPISWTEAVMRGIGAVDSEMTHPGNLSGLNETRYFGDIMVLPIEGFMANMQRVAGGEDHFGLVTHDFQGAWEGE
;
A
#
# COMPACT_ATOMS: atom_id res chain seq x y z
N MET A 1 12.24 15.53 5.72
CA MET A 1 11.19 14.50 5.54
C MET A 1 9.86 15.01 6.09
N VAL A 2 9.81 15.43 7.36
CA VAL A 2 8.64 16.11 7.96
C VAL A 2 8.20 17.34 7.15
N ASP A 3 9.12 18.22 6.75
CA ASP A 3 8.75 19.42 5.99
C ASP A 3 8.11 19.11 4.63
N ARG A 4 8.56 18.03 3.96
CA ARG A 4 7.99 17.57 2.69
C ARG A 4 6.60 16.99 2.89
N ALA A 5 6.41 16.16 3.93
CA ALA A 5 5.11 15.63 4.28
C ALA A 5 4.12 16.74 4.64
N MET A 6 4.57 17.75 5.41
CA MET A 6 3.74 18.90 5.77
C MET A 6 3.41 19.80 4.57
N ALA A 7 4.32 19.93 3.59
CA ALA A 7 4.03 20.60 2.34
C ALA A 7 2.94 19.87 1.54
N GLY A 8 3.08 18.55 1.35
CA GLY A 8 2.07 17.75 0.64
C GLY A 8 0.70 17.74 1.32
N VAL A 9 0.66 17.72 2.66
CA VAL A 9 -0.58 17.85 3.44
C VAL A 9 -1.24 19.22 3.18
N ARG A 10 -0.46 20.31 3.12
CA ARG A 10 -0.99 21.65 2.83
C ARG A 10 -1.52 21.75 1.40
N ASP A 11 -0.85 21.13 0.44
CA ASP A 11 -1.28 21.12 -0.96
C ASP A 11 -2.62 20.40 -1.12
N LEU A 12 -2.82 19.26 -0.45
CA LEU A 12 -4.08 18.53 -0.44
C LEU A 12 -5.19 19.28 0.31
N VAL A 13 -4.87 19.91 1.45
CA VAL A 13 -5.81 20.79 2.17
C VAL A 13 -6.36 21.87 1.23
N ALA A 14 -5.47 22.51 0.47
CA ALA A 14 -5.84 23.53 -0.49
C ALA A 14 -6.64 22.97 -1.68
N ALA A 15 -6.31 21.76 -2.15
CA ALA A 15 -6.99 21.12 -3.28
C ALA A 15 -8.41 20.64 -2.95
N HIS A 16 -8.65 20.24 -1.69
CA HIS A 16 -9.93 19.68 -1.24
C HIS A 16 -10.82 20.68 -0.47
N ASP A 17 -10.36 21.91 -0.26
CA ASP A 17 -11.07 22.97 0.50
C ASP A 17 -11.51 22.52 1.92
N VAL A 18 -10.64 21.76 2.59
CA VAL A 18 -10.88 21.22 3.94
C VAL A 18 -9.89 21.80 4.94
N THR A 19 -10.27 21.88 6.21
CA THR A 19 -9.33 22.26 7.27
C THR A 19 -8.43 21.07 7.68
N LEU A 20 -7.29 21.35 8.33
CA LEU A 20 -6.37 20.31 8.82
C LEU A 20 -7.03 19.31 9.78
N ASP A 21 -8.00 19.75 10.59
CA ASP A 21 -8.78 18.89 11.49
C ASP A 21 -9.78 17.99 10.73
N GLN A 22 -10.27 18.44 9.58
CA GLN A 22 -11.10 17.63 8.67
C GLN A 22 -10.26 16.66 7.81
N PHE A 23 -8.97 16.96 7.66
CA PHE A 23 -7.99 16.20 6.87
C PHE A 23 -7.64 14.81 7.43
N VAL A 24 -7.99 14.53 8.69
CA VAL A 24 -7.74 13.23 9.37
C VAL A 24 -8.45 12.05 8.69
N ARG A 25 -9.39 12.31 7.76
CA ARG A 25 -10.24 11.30 7.10
C ARG A 25 -9.98 11.12 5.60
N LEU A 26 -8.74 11.26 5.14
CA LEU A 26 -8.43 11.02 3.73
C LEU A 26 -8.28 9.53 3.39
N PRO A 27 -8.63 9.16 2.14
CA PRO A 27 -8.27 7.85 1.60
C PRO A 27 -6.74 7.70 1.46
N ASN A 28 -6.24 6.46 1.55
CA ASN A 28 -4.81 6.15 1.59
C ASN A 28 -3.99 6.74 0.42
N TYR A 29 -4.60 6.97 -0.75
CA TYR A 29 -3.91 7.50 -1.92
C TYR A 29 -3.37 8.93 -1.70
N ASP A 30 -4.13 9.77 -0.99
CA ASP A 30 -3.73 11.14 -0.67
C ASP A 30 -2.58 11.17 0.35
N VAL A 31 -2.61 10.26 1.32
CA VAL A 31 -1.54 10.11 2.32
C VAL A 31 -0.24 9.71 1.63
N VAL A 32 -0.28 8.77 0.67
CA VAL A 32 0.90 8.37 -0.11
C VAL A 32 1.42 9.52 -0.97
N ASN A 33 0.54 10.30 -1.60
CA ASN A 33 0.92 11.46 -2.41
C ASN A 33 1.61 12.56 -1.57
N ALA A 34 1.12 12.83 -0.36
CA ALA A 34 1.71 13.83 0.52
C ALA A 34 2.99 13.37 1.22
N THR A 35 3.01 12.14 1.72
CA THR A 35 4.10 11.65 2.59
C THR A 35 5.18 10.89 1.83
N GLY A 36 4.88 10.45 0.61
CA GLY A 36 5.69 9.54 -0.18
C GLY A 36 5.50 8.07 0.20
N PRO A 37 5.80 7.14 -0.71
CA PRO A 37 5.54 5.70 -0.52
C PRO A 37 6.31 5.10 0.67
N ILE A 38 7.50 5.62 0.97
CA ILE A 38 8.32 5.15 2.10
C ILE A 38 7.64 5.45 3.44
N SER A 39 7.17 6.68 3.65
CA SER A 39 6.53 7.09 4.90
C SER A 39 5.25 6.29 5.17
N TRP A 40 4.45 6.04 4.11
CA TRP A 40 3.28 5.18 4.20
C TRP A 40 3.66 3.74 4.57
N THR A 41 4.67 3.18 3.92
CA THR A 41 5.17 1.84 4.20
C THR A 41 5.62 1.71 5.67
N GLU A 42 6.34 2.70 6.19
CA GLU A 42 6.73 2.72 7.61
C GLU A 42 5.53 2.74 8.56
N ALA A 43 4.48 3.50 8.24
CA ALA A 43 3.26 3.54 9.05
C ALA A 43 2.54 2.19 9.07
N VAL A 44 2.38 1.54 7.90
CA VAL A 44 1.80 0.20 7.79
C VAL A 44 2.63 -0.83 8.57
N MET A 45 3.96 -0.82 8.41
CA MET A 45 4.85 -1.74 9.14
C MET A 45 4.79 -1.55 10.65
N ARG A 46 4.64 -0.31 11.15
CA ARG A 46 4.42 -0.06 12.59
C ARG A 46 3.07 -0.65 13.06
N GLY A 47 2.03 -0.54 12.25
CA GLY A 47 0.72 -1.15 12.54
C GLY A 47 0.80 -2.67 12.64
N ILE A 48 1.46 -3.31 11.67
CA ILE A 48 1.73 -4.74 11.69
C ILE A 48 2.57 -5.12 12.92
N GLY A 49 3.64 -4.39 13.20
CA GLY A 49 4.54 -4.62 14.33
C GLY A 49 3.87 -4.51 15.71
N ALA A 50 2.76 -3.77 15.81
CA ALA A 50 1.97 -3.69 17.03
C ALA A 50 1.15 -4.97 17.30
N VAL A 51 0.88 -5.77 16.27
CA VAL A 51 0.18 -7.06 16.35
C VAL A 51 1.18 -8.22 16.41
N ASP A 52 2.26 -8.14 15.62
CA ASP A 52 3.32 -9.14 15.52
C ASP A 52 4.68 -8.47 15.63
N SER A 53 5.32 -8.57 16.80
CA SER A 53 6.59 -7.90 17.08
C SER A 53 7.78 -8.42 16.27
N GLU A 54 7.66 -9.57 15.61
CA GLU A 54 8.73 -10.11 14.75
C GLU A 54 8.73 -9.45 13.35
N MET A 55 7.62 -8.82 12.96
CA MET A 55 7.46 -8.10 11.68
C MET A 55 8.09 -6.71 11.73
N THR A 56 9.43 -6.68 11.76
CA THR A 56 10.22 -5.45 11.88
C THR A 56 10.61 -4.81 10.55
N HIS A 57 10.54 -5.55 9.44
CA HIS A 57 11.00 -5.10 8.14
C HIS A 57 10.05 -5.57 7.00
N PRO A 58 9.81 -4.78 5.93
CA PRO A 58 8.98 -5.20 4.80
C PRO A 58 9.41 -6.53 4.17
N GLY A 59 10.72 -6.83 4.23
CA GLY A 59 11.27 -8.12 3.77
C GLY A 59 10.71 -9.35 4.50
N ASN A 60 10.15 -9.19 5.70
CA ASN A 60 9.45 -10.27 6.40
C ASN A 60 8.14 -10.70 5.70
N LEU A 61 7.63 -9.88 4.77
CA LEU A 61 6.46 -10.16 3.93
C LEU A 61 6.83 -10.62 2.51
N SER A 62 8.11 -10.90 2.25
CA SER A 62 8.57 -11.40 0.95
C SER A 62 8.22 -12.88 0.78
N GLY A 63 7.84 -13.29 -0.43
CA GLY A 63 7.57 -14.70 -0.76
C GLY A 63 6.29 -15.27 -0.11
N LEU A 64 5.33 -14.41 0.21
CA LEU A 64 4.01 -14.86 0.67
C LEU A 64 3.30 -15.65 -0.43
N ASN A 65 2.87 -16.86 -0.10
CA ASN A 65 2.06 -17.71 -0.97
C ASN A 65 0.58 -17.74 -0.55
N GLU A 66 0.25 -17.14 0.61
CA GLU A 66 -1.11 -17.07 1.15
C GLU A 66 -1.37 -15.70 1.78
N THR A 67 -2.65 -15.30 1.83
CA THR A 67 -3.08 -14.06 2.46
C THR A 67 -2.81 -14.10 3.97
N ARG A 68 -2.23 -13.02 4.50
CA ARG A 68 -1.99 -12.84 5.94
C ARG A 68 -2.79 -11.67 6.49
N TYR A 69 -3.23 -11.81 7.74
CA TYR A 69 -3.99 -10.80 8.46
C TYR A 69 -3.23 -10.34 9.71
N PHE A 70 -3.15 -9.03 9.92
CA PHE A 70 -2.56 -8.39 11.09
C PHE A 70 -3.53 -7.36 11.63
N GLY A 71 -4.39 -7.77 12.57
CA GLY A 71 -5.52 -6.95 13.00
C GLY A 71 -6.40 -6.59 11.81
N ASP A 72 -6.53 -5.28 11.54
CA ASP A 72 -7.32 -4.75 10.44
C ASP A 72 -6.56 -4.65 9.10
N ILE A 73 -5.30 -5.10 9.06
CA ILE A 73 -4.44 -5.06 7.86
C ILE A 73 -4.44 -6.42 7.18
N MET A 74 -4.88 -6.48 5.92
CA MET A 74 -4.76 -7.65 5.06
C MET A 74 -3.58 -7.47 4.10
N VAL A 75 -2.66 -8.44 4.09
CA VAL A 75 -1.52 -8.51 3.17
C VAL A 75 -1.77 -9.64 2.18
N LEU A 76 -1.84 -9.29 0.89
CA LEU A 76 -2.05 -10.24 -0.19
C LEU A 76 -0.70 -10.75 -0.74
N PRO A 77 -0.64 -12.02 -1.19
CA PRO A 77 0.49 -12.49 -1.99
C PRO A 77 0.52 -11.75 -3.35
N ILE A 78 1.65 -11.79 -4.05
CA ILE A 78 1.86 -10.99 -5.28
C ILE A 78 0.83 -11.34 -6.36
N GLU A 79 0.38 -12.59 -6.38
CA GLU A 79 -0.65 -13.11 -7.28
C GLU A 79 -1.99 -12.41 -7.09
N GLY A 80 -2.28 -11.91 -5.88
CA GLY A 80 -3.50 -11.13 -5.60
C GLY A 80 -3.57 -9.80 -6.36
N PHE A 81 -2.44 -9.31 -6.88
CA PHE A 81 -2.34 -8.09 -7.70
C PHE A 81 -2.22 -8.37 -9.20
N MET A 82 -2.12 -9.63 -9.61
CA MET A 82 -2.03 -10.01 -11.02
C MET A 82 -3.42 -10.07 -11.65
N ALA A 83 -4.05 -8.90 -11.82
CA ALA A 83 -5.25 -8.80 -12.64
C ALA A 83 -4.91 -9.30 -14.06
N ASN A 84 -5.66 -10.30 -14.54
CA ASN A 84 -5.61 -10.89 -15.89
C ASN A 84 -4.67 -12.09 -16.16
N MET A 85 -4.00 -12.67 -15.16
CA MET A 85 -3.31 -13.96 -15.39
C MET A 85 -4.30 -15.13 -15.34
N GLN A 86 -4.79 -15.54 -16.51
CA GLN A 86 -5.76 -16.64 -16.68
C GLN A 86 -5.26 -18.05 -16.29
N ARG A 87 -3.98 -18.21 -15.91
CA ARG A 87 -3.40 -19.44 -15.33
C ARG A 87 -1.91 -19.19 -15.08
N VAL A 88 -1.50 -19.14 -13.82
CA VAL A 88 -0.09 -19.43 -13.50
C VAL A 88 0.09 -20.95 -13.67
N ALA A 89 1.22 -21.38 -14.22
CA ALA A 89 1.50 -22.75 -14.69
C ALA A 89 1.46 -23.87 -13.62
N GLY A 90 0.91 -23.61 -12.42
CA GLY A 90 0.81 -24.52 -11.29
C GLY A 90 -0.58 -25.13 -11.04
N GLY A 91 -1.62 -24.73 -11.79
CA GLY A 91 -2.93 -25.40 -11.74
C GLY A 91 -3.89 -24.96 -10.64
N GLU A 92 -3.56 -23.92 -9.87
CA GLU A 92 -4.51 -23.24 -8.98
C GLU A 92 -5.02 -21.95 -9.64
N ASP A 93 -6.35 -21.75 -9.61
CA ASP A 93 -7.00 -20.55 -10.15
C ASP A 93 -6.73 -19.37 -9.22
N HIS A 94 -5.66 -18.63 -9.50
CA HIS A 94 -5.39 -17.35 -8.84
C HIS A 94 -6.22 -16.25 -9.51
N PHE A 95 -7.17 -15.67 -8.75
CA PHE A 95 -7.94 -14.52 -9.19
C PHE A 95 -7.26 -13.25 -8.66
N GLY A 96 -6.94 -12.31 -9.56
CA GLY A 96 -6.55 -10.96 -9.15
C GLY A 96 -7.68 -10.33 -8.33
N LEU A 97 -7.40 -10.01 -7.07
CA LEU A 97 -8.35 -9.38 -6.14
C LEU A 97 -8.34 -7.86 -6.27
N VAL A 98 -7.26 -7.32 -6.81
CA VAL A 98 -7.06 -5.88 -7.02
C VAL A 98 -6.49 -5.65 -8.42
N THR A 99 -7.07 -4.68 -9.13
CA THR A 99 -6.51 -4.17 -10.39
C THR A 99 -5.74 -2.90 -10.09
N HIS A 100 -4.53 -2.78 -10.61
CA HIS A 100 -3.76 -1.53 -10.54
C HIS A 100 -3.92 -0.73 -11.83
N ASP A 101 -4.09 0.59 -11.74
CA ASP A 101 -4.15 1.49 -12.90
C ASP A 101 -2.74 1.93 -13.38
N PHE A 102 -1.73 1.09 -13.18
CA PHE A 102 -0.38 1.38 -13.66
C PHE A 102 -0.35 1.40 -15.19
N GLN A 103 -0.14 2.59 -15.77
CA GLN A 103 -0.05 2.80 -17.23
C GLN A 103 1.39 2.74 -17.77
N GLY A 104 2.37 2.34 -16.96
CA GLY A 104 3.76 2.16 -17.41
C GLY A 104 3.99 0.78 -18.00
N ALA A 105 4.84 0.70 -19.02
CA ALA A 105 5.50 -0.55 -19.39
C ALA A 105 6.71 -0.76 -18.47
N TRP A 106 6.94 -2.00 -18.04
CA TRP A 106 8.21 -2.34 -17.40
C TRP A 106 9.34 -2.16 -18.43
N GLU A 107 10.43 -1.46 -18.08
CA GLU A 107 11.58 -1.35 -19.00
C GLU A 107 12.10 -2.76 -19.32
N GLY A 108 11.86 -3.24 -20.54
CA GLY A 108 12.19 -4.59 -20.96
C GLY A 108 11.20 -5.27 -21.92
N GLU A 109 10.01 -4.68 -22.15
CA GLU A 109 9.11 -5.01 -23.26
C GLU A 109 8.96 -3.84 -24.25
#